data_AF-A0A5J4PLZ5-F1
#
_entry.id   AF-A0A5J4PLZ5-F1
#
_cell.length_a   1.000
_cell.length_b   1.000
_cell.length_c   1.000
_cell.angle_alpha   90.00
_cell.angle_beta   90.00
_cell.angle_gamma   90.00
#
_symmetry.space_group_name_H-M   'P 1'
#
loop_
_entity.id
_entity.type
_entity.pdbx_description
1 polymer ?
#
loop_
_entity_poly.entity_id
_entity_poly.type
_entity_poly.pdbx_seq_one_letter_code
_entity_poly.pdbx_strand_id
1 'polypeptide(L)'
;MIIIRNSSPVAILSKPEPCVAAIGFFDGVHKGHRFLINQVKEIASNEGIHSAIITFPVHPRKVINSNYSLEILTTYDEKTKILAETGI
;
A
#
# COMPACT_ATOMS: atom_id res chain seq x y z
N MET A 1 9.30 2.70 3.28
CA MET A 1 8.15 1.80 3.48
C MET A 1 8.00 1.25 4.91
N ILE A 2 7.10 1.84 5.71
CA ILE A 2 6.61 1.22 6.96
C ILE A 2 5.40 0.36 6.61
N ILE A 3 5.45 -0.95 6.89
CA ILE A 3 4.29 -1.83 6.70
C ILE A 3 3.51 -1.91 8.02
N ILE A 4 2.41 -1.17 8.11
CA ILE A 4 1.49 -1.30 9.24
C ILE A 4 0.58 -2.49 8.99
N ARG A 5 0.86 -3.63 9.64
CA ARG A 5 -0.04 -4.78 9.67
C ARG A 5 -0.92 -4.68 10.90
N ASN A 6 -2.24 -4.75 10.67
CA ASN A 6 -3.32 -4.87 11.64
C ASN A 6 -2.88 -4.49 13.06
N SER A 7 -3.07 -3.22 13.42
CA SER A 7 -2.70 -2.67 14.72
C SER A 7 -3.25 -3.57 15.83
N SER A 8 -2.36 -4.28 16.53
CA SER A 8 -2.65 -4.62 17.91
C SER A 8 -3.04 -3.32 18.61
N PRO A 9 -4.08 -3.30 19.46
CA PRO A 9 -4.52 -2.08 20.18
C PRO A 9 -3.37 -1.37 20.93
N VAL A 10 -2.30 -2.12 21.21
CA VAL A 10 -1.10 -1.72 21.96
C VAL A 10 -0.20 -0.72 21.21
N ALA A 11 -0.32 -0.56 19.89
CA ALA A 11 0.57 0.33 19.12
C ALA A 11 0.03 1.76 18.89
N ILE A 12 -1.16 2.11 19.40
CA ILE A 12 -1.79 3.44 19.22
C ILE A 12 -1.30 4.47 20.28
N LEU A 13 -0.10 4.27 20.86
CA LEU A 13 0.42 5.16 21.90
C LEU A 13 1.04 6.46 21.35
N SER A 14 1.20 6.58 20.03
CA SER A 14 1.65 7.80 19.36
C SER A 14 0.75 8.08 18.16
N LYS A 15 0.16 9.28 18.10
CA LYS A 15 -0.59 9.78 16.94
C LYS A 15 0.28 9.61 15.68
N PRO A 16 -0.21 8.97 14.60
CA PRO A 16 0.56 8.86 13.38
C PRO A 16 0.85 10.24 12.82
N GLU A 17 2.07 10.45 12.32
CA GLU A 17 2.43 11.68 11.65
C GLU A 17 1.58 11.88 10.38
N PRO A 18 1.27 13.13 10.00
CA PRO A 18 0.60 13.42 8.74
C PRO A 18 1.35 12.82 7.54
N CYS A 19 0.62 12.26 6.59
CA CYS A 19 1.19 11.73 5.35
C CYS A 19 0.21 11.83 4.18
N VAL A 20 0.76 11.83 2.97
CA VAL A 20 -0.01 11.59 1.75
C VAL A 20 0.02 10.10 1.46
N ALA A 21 -1.14 9.48 1.28
CA ALA A 21 -1.24 8.05 1.06
C ALA A 21 -2.07 7.70 -0.18
N ALA A 22 -1.68 6.63 -0.88
CA ALA A 22 -2.56 5.93 -1.81
C ALA A 22 -2.98 4.58 -1.24
N ILE A 23 -4.25 4.22 -1.48
CA ILE A 23 -4.86 2.99 -0.99
C ILE A 23 -5.23 2.10 -2.18
N GLY A 24 -4.85 0.83 -2.15
CA GLY A 24 -5.14 -0.09 -3.26
C GLY A 24 -4.58 -1.50 -3.09
N PHE A 25 -4.97 -2.41 -3.99
CA PHE A 25 -4.47 -3.79 -3.96
C PHE A 25 -3.03 -3.90 -4.46
N PHE A 26 -2.62 -3.03 -5.41
CA PHE A 26 -1.27 -2.94 -5.95
C PHE A 26 -0.69 -4.24 -6.56
N ASP A 27 -1.54 -5.12 -7.10
CA ASP A 27 -1.08 -6.36 -7.72
C ASP A 27 -0.18 -6.09 -8.92
N GLY A 28 0.99 -6.72 -8.97
CA GLY A 28 2.00 -6.56 -10.01
C GLY A 28 2.66 -5.18 -10.11
N VAL A 29 2.24 -4.18 -9.32
CA VAL A 29 2.78 -2.81 -9.31
C VAL A 29 3.05 -2.26 -10.74
N HIS A 30 2.05 -2.41 -11.62
CA HIS A 30 2.12 -2.04 -13.03
C HIS A 30 2.26 -0.52 -13.25
N LYS A 31 2.36 -0.07 -14.51
CA LYS A 31 2.58 1.34 -14.88
C LYS A 31 1.59 2.32 -14.22
N GLY A 32 0.30 1.99 -14.19
CA GLY A 32 -0.70 2.81 -13.48
C GLY A 32 -0.44 2.95 -11.98
N HIS A 33 -0.06 1.88 -11.28
CA HIS A 33 0.35 1.96 -9.87
C HIS A 33 1.58 2.84 -9.68
N ARG A 34 2.59 2.70 -10.56
CA ARG A 34 3.81 3.51 -10.49
C ARG A 34 3.55 4.99 -10.72
N PHE A 35 2.65 5.33 -11.64
CA PHE A 35 2.18 6.69 -11.84
C PHE A 35 1.55 7.24 -10.55
N LEU A 36 0.63 6.50 -9.93
CA LEU A 36 -0.02 6.92 -8.68
C LEU A 36 0.99 7.10 -7.54
N ILE A 37 1.94 6.18 -7.39
CA ILE A 37 3.01 6.25 -6.39
C ILE A 37 3.86 7.51 -6.58
N ASN A 38 4.20 7.85 -7.82
CA ASN A 38 4.96 9.07 -8.12
C ASN A 38 4.18 10.33 -7.73
N GLN A 39 2.87 10.39 -8.00
CA GLN A 39 2.02 11.51 -7.57
C GLN A 39 2.00 11.65 -6.04
N VAL A 40 1.85 10.54 -5.32
CA VAL A 40 1.85 10.54 -3.84
C VAL A 40 3.18 11.08 -3.29
N LYS A 41 4.30 10.66 -3.87
CA LYS A 41 5.63 11.12 -3.48
C LYS A 41 5.83 12.61 -3.76
N GLU A 42 5.37 13.08 -4.92
CA GLU A 42 5.47 14.49 -5.32
C GLU A 42 4.68 15.39 -4.36
N ILE A 43 3.42 15.05 -4.08
CA ILE A 43 2.58 15.82 -3.16
C ILE A 43 3.18 15.81 -1.75
N ALA A 44 3.60 14.64 -1.25
CA ALA A 44 4.23 14.53 0.07
C ALA A 44 5.51 15.37 0.17
N SER A 45 6.34 15.37 -0.86
CA SER A 45 7.55 16.19 -0.94
C SER A 45 7.23 17.68 -0.95
N ASN A 46 6.20 18.10 -1.69
CA ASN A 46 5.78 19.51 -1.76
C ASN A 46 5.21 20.01 -0.43
N GLU A 47 4.55 19.13 0.33
CA GLU A 47 4.00 19.43 1.65
C GLU A 47 5.00 19.23 2.81
N GLY A 48 6.18 18.67 2.53
CA GLY A 48 7.20 18.38 3.55
C GLY A 48 6.77 17.29 4.55
N ILE A 49 5.90 16.37 4.13
CA ILE A 49 5.38 15.27 4.96
C ILE A 49 5.71 13.90 4.35
N HIS A 50 5.39 12.82 5.07
CA HIS A 50 5.68 11.47 4.59
C HIS A 50 4.75 11.01 3.46
N SER A 51 5.25 10.13 2.58
CA SER A 51 4.42 9.39 1.63
C SER A 51 4.18 7.96 2.13
N ALA A 52 3.01 7.40 1.82
CA ALA A 52 2.65 6.05 2.24
C ALA A 52 1.83 5.29 1.19
N ILE A 53 1.88 3.95 1.28
CA ILE A 53 1.00 3.05 0.55
C ILE A 53 0.24 2.20 1.55
N ILE A 54 -1.08 2.15 1.41
CA ILE A 54 -1.95 1.25 2.16
C ILE A 54 -2.39 0.14 1.21
N THR A 55 -1.95 -1.09 1.51
CA THR A 55 -2.30 -2.27 0.73
C THR A 55 -2.71 -3.43 1.64
N PHE A 56 -3.28 -4.46 1.05
CA PHE A 56 -3.84 -5.60 1.77
C PHE A 56 -3.42 -6.93 1.11
N PRO A 57 -3.27 -8.00 1.90
CA PRO A 57 -2.82 -9.30 1.40
C PRO A 57 -3.93 -10.10 0.69
N VAL A 58 -5.20 -9.82 0.99
CA VAL A 58 -6.35 -10.52 0.41
C VAL A 58 -7.05 -9.61 -0.58
N HIS A 59 -7.29 -10.11 -1.80
CA HIS A 59 -8.03 -9.37 -2.82
C HIS A 59 -9.44 -8.98 -2.29
N PRO A 60 -9.92 -7.72 -2.47
CA PRO A 60 -11.14 -7.25 -1.81
C PRO A 60 -12.38 -8.06 -2.22
N ARG A 61 -12.47 -8.46 -3.49
CA ARG A 61 -13.57 -9.31 -3.96
C ARG A 61 -13.59 -10.69 -3.30
N LYS A 62 -12.46 -11.23 -2.86
CA LYS A 62 -12.41 -12.51 -2.13
C LYS A 62 -12.96 -12.38 -0.72
N VAL A 63 -12.84 -11.20 -0.12
CA VAL A 63 -13.48 -10.87 1.18
C VAL A 63 -14.99 -10.77 1.03
N ILE A 64 -15.47 -10.18 -0.09
CA ILE A 64 -16.90 -10.02 -0.38
C ILE A 64 -17.56 -11.33 -0.83
N ASN A 65 -16.85 -12.13 -1.63
CA ASN A 65 -17.31 -13.41 -2.15
C ASN A 65 -16.20 -14.44 -2.01
N SER A 66 -16.36 -15.39 -1.07
CA SER A 66 -15.36 -16.43 -0.79
C SER A 66 -15.10 -17.36 -1.97
N ASN A 67 -16.07 -17.51 -2.88
CA ASN A 67 -15.95 -18.32 -4.10
C ASN A 67 -15.27 -17.56 -5.25
N TYR A 68 -14.94 -16.28 -5.06
CA TYR A 68 -14.22 -15.51 -6.06
C TYR A 68 -12.77 -16.00 -6.19
N SER A 69 -12.46 -16.58 -7.35
CA SER A 69 -11.10 -16.87 -7.77
C SER A 69 -10.61 -15.82 -8.76
N LEU A 70 -9.40 -15.35 -8.53
CA LEU A 70 -8.67 -14.48 -9.44
C LEU A 70 -7.22 -14.94 -9.43
N GLU A 71 -6.61 -15.05 -10.60
CA GLU A 71 -5.17 -15.21 -10.72
C GLU A 71 -4.51 -13.86 -10.40
N ILE A 72 -3.68 -13.86 -9.36
CA ILE A 72 -2.92 -12.68 -8.93
C ILE A 72 -1.54 -12.71 -9.58
N LEU A 73 -1.04 -11.54 -9.97
CA LEU A 73 0.25 -11.38 -10.64
C LEU A 73 1.42 -11.56 -9.69
N THR A 74 1.21 -11.27 -8.41
CA THR A 74 2.25 -11.28 -7.38
C THR A 74 1.75 -11.88 -6.08
N THR A 75 2.60 -12.65 -5.43
CA THR A 75 2.42 -12.98 -4.01
C THR A 75 2.51 -11.70 -3.17
N TYR A 76 2.03 -11.76 -1.93
CA TYR A 76 2.14 -10.61 -1.03
C TYR A 76 3.60 -10.19 -0.77
N ASP A 77 4.51 -11.15 -0.65
CA ASP A 77 5.94 -10.85 -0.42
C ASP A 77 6.56 -10.19 -1.64
N GLU A 78 6.32 -10.72 -2.85
CA GLU A 78 6.76 -10.07 -4.10
C GLU A 78 6.19 -8.67 -4.24
N LYS A 79 4.89 -8.48 -3.97
CA LYS A 79 4.26 -7.16 -4.00
C LYS A 79 4.96 -6.18 -3.04
N THR A 80 5.23 -6.59 -1.80
CA THR A 80 5.92 -5.72 -0.84
C THR A 80 7.35 -5.38 -1.28
N LYS A 81 8.06 -6.35 -1.87
CA LYS A 81 9.40 -6.11 -2.43
C LYS A 81 9.37 -5.09 -3.58
N ILE A 82 8.47 -5.28 -4.55
CA ILE A 82 8.36 -4.38 -5.70
C ILE A 82 7.91 -2.98 -5.26
N LEU A 83 7.01 -2.88 -4.27
CA LEU A 83 6.61 -1.59 -3.70
C LEU A 83 7.80 -0.87 -3.05
N ALA A 84 8.64 -1.57 -2.28
CA ALA A 84 9.83 -0.97 -1.67
C ALA A 84 10.81 -0.40 -2.72
N GLU A 85 10.92 -1.03 -3.89
CA GLU A 85 11.76 -0.57 -5.01
C GLU A 85 11.24 0.73 -5.66
N THR A 86 10.01 1.17 -5.38
CA THR A 86 9.46 2.44 -5.90
C THR A 86 9.92 3.68 -5.12
N GLY A 87 10.63 3.47 -4.00
CA GLY A 87 11.08 4.55 -3.12
C GLY A 87 9.94 5.21 -2.35
N ILE A 88 8.92 4.43 -1.99
CA ILE A 88 7.91 4.76 -0.97
C ILE A 88 8.30 4.20 0.42
#